data_AF-A0A914EUC2-F1
#
_entry.id   AF-A0A914EUC2-F1
#
_cell.length_a   1.000
_cell.length_b   1.000
_cell.length_c   1.000
_cell.angle_alpha   90.00
_cell.angle_beta   90.00
_cell.angle_gamma   90.00
#
_symmetry.space_group_name_H-M   'P 1'
#
loop_
_entity.id
_entity.type
_entity.pdbx_description
1 polymer ?
#
loop_
_entity_poly.entity_id
_entity_poly.type
_entity_poly.pdbx_seq_one_letter_code
_entity_poly.pdbx_strand_id
1 'polypeptide(L)'
;MYCHGKSRSTNGSCIECKEHYYGEFCDLLNCTNGVQDDYYQKCLCEKPYSGDFCDQLVTADVYLFYNSKMVKAMGPFGALTIIPLLLIYYGCESKAQKRQVKRIGDMMSDQNVTVDSEAVKNLLDD
;
A
#
# COMPACT_ATOMS: atom_id res chain seq x y z
N MET A 1 -25.58 -15.71 -12.29
CA MET A 1 -25.02 -16.87 -13.02
C MET A 1 -23.78 -16.41 -13.78
N TYR A 2 -22.61 -16.66 -13.22
CA TYR A 2 -21.33 -16.13 -13.67
C TYR A 2 -20.49 -17.24 -14.33
N CYS A 3 -20.94 -17.78 -15.47
CA CYS A 3 -20.14 -18.76 -16.21
C CYS A 3 -18.93 -18.12 -16.88
N HIS A 4 -17.86 -18.90 -17.01
CA HIS A 4 -16.74 -18.61 -17.91
C HIS A 4 -17.19 -18.81 -19.36
N GLY A 5 -17.18 -17.74 -20.16
CA GLY A 5 -17.63 -17.77 -21.56
C GLY A 5 -19.14 -17.94 -21.73
N LYS A 6 -19.56 -18.47 -22.90
CA LYS A 6 -20.98 -18.69 -23.27
C LYS A 6 -21.38 -20.18 -23.31
N SER A 7 -20.43 -21.08 -23.11
CA SER A 7 -20.63 -22.52 -23.21
C SER A 7 -21.37 -23.05 -21.97
N ARG A 8 -22.50 -23.71 -22.17
CA ARG A 8 -23.32 -24.30 -21.09
C ARG A 8 -23.45 -25.80 -21.32
N SER A 9 -23.58 -26.55 -20.23
CA SER A 9 -23.96 -27.95 -20.28
C SER A 9 -25.39 -28.10 -20.78
N THR A 10 -25.76 -29.30 -21.25
CA THR A 10 -27.12 -29.61 -21.71
C THR A 10 -28.18 -29.42 -20.62
N ASN A 11 -27.77 -29.49 -19.35
CA ASN A 11 -28.65 -29.28 -18.19
C ASN A 11 -28.79 -27.79 -17.81
N GLY A 12 -28.18 -26.88 -18.57
CA GLY A 12 -28.17 -25.45 -18.28
C GLY A 12 -27.14 -25.01 -17.24
N SER A 13 -26.38 -25.94 -16.64
CA SER A 13 -25.25 -25.62 -15.76
C SER A 13 -24.07 -25.01 -16.50
N CYS A 14 -23.22 -24.27 -15.78
CA CYS A 14 -21.98 -23.76 -16.34
C CYS A 14 -20.95 -24.89 -16.44
N ILE A 15 -20.21 -24.98 -17.56
CA ILE A 15 -19.09 -25.92 -17.69
C ILE A 15 -17.92 -25.48 -16.78
N GLU A 16 -17.71 -24.17 -16.69
CA GLU A 16 -16.67 -23.54 -15.87
C GLU A 16 -17.20 -22.22 -15.32
N CYS A 17 -16.83 -21.89 -14.09
CA CYS A 17 -17.19 -20.63 -13.43
C CYS A 17 -16.15 -19.55 -13.69
N LYS A 18 -16.60 -18.29 -13.68
CA LYS A 18 -15.66 -17.16 -13.59
C LYS A 18 -14.92 -17.21 -12.25
N GLU A 19 -13.75 -16.60 -12.25
CA GLU A 19 -12.93 -16.45 -11.04
C GLU A 19 -13.76 -15.84 -9.91
N HIS A 20 -13.54 -16.34 -8.69
CA HIS A 20 -14.31 -15.99 -7.48
C HIS A 20 -15.80 -16.36 -7.47
N TYR A 21 -16.26 -17.23 -8.38
CA TYR A 21 -17.61 -17.82 -8.33
C TYR A 21 -17.56 -19.35 -8.36
N TYR A 22 -18.54 -19.99 -7.72
CA TYR A 22 -18.66 -21.44 -7.66
C TYR A 22 -20.12 -21.90 -7.61
N GLY A 23 -20.33 -23.22 -7.63
CA GLY A 23 -21.64 -23.86 -7.69
C GLY A 23 -22.01 -24.32 -9.11
N GLU A 24 -23.04 -25.16 -9.22
CA GLU A 24 -23.49 -25.73 -10.51
C GLU A 24 -23.88 -24.64 -11.53
N PHE A 25 -24.37 -23.51 -11.04
CA PHE A 25 -24.76 -22.35 -11.85
C PHE A 25 -23.83 -21.14 -11.65
N CYS A 26 -22.68 -21.30 -10.97
CA CYS A 26 -21.74 -20.21 -10.71
C CYS A 26 -22.43 -18.95 -10.15
N ASP A 27 -23.31 -19.15 -9.18
CA ASP A 27 -24.14 -18.14 -8.54
C ASP A 27 -23.69 -17.87 -7.10
N LEU A 28 -22.84 -18.73 -6.55
CA LEU A 28 -22.25 -18.56 -5.23
C LEU A 28 -20.92 -17.81 -5.33
N LEU A 29 -20.72 -16.89 -4.39
CA LEU A 29 -19.56 -16.01 -4.31
C LEU A 29 -18.44 -16.67 -3.49
N ASN A 30 -17.23 -16.77 -4.03
CA ASN A 30 -16.07 -17.30 -3.32
C ASN A 30 -15.18 -16.16 -2.82
N CYS A 31 -15.14 -15.96 -1.51
CA CYS A 31 -14.31 -14.95 -0.84
C CYS A 31 -12.91 -15.52 -0.54
N THR A 32 -11.84 -14.86 -0.99
CA THR A 32 -10.48 -15.38 -0.80
C THR A 32 -9.97 -15.21 0.63
N ASN A 33 -10.15 -14.01 1.21
CA ASN A 33 -9.72 -13.68 2.58
C ASN A 33 -10.85 -13.01 3.37
N GLY A 34 -11.92 -13.75 3.60
CA GLY A 34 -13.08 -13.24 4.34
C GLY A 34 -14.19 -14.26 4.45
N VAL A 35 -15.33 -13.82 4.99
CA VAL A 35 -16.54 -14.64 5.14
C VAL A 35 -17.60 -14.14 4.17
N GLN A 36 -18.35 -15.08 3.59
CA GLN A 36 -19.48 -14.74 2.73
C GLN A 36 -20.67 -14.27 3.57
N ASP A 37 -21.29 -13.17 3.16
CA ASP A 37 -22.56 -12.68 3.70
C ASP A 37 -23.71 -13.27 2.88
N ASP A 38 -24.45 -14.19 3.50
CA ASP A 38 -25.58 -14.90 2.88
C ASP A 38 -26.73 -13.98 2.48
N TYR A 39 -26.88 -12.82 3.14
CA TYR A 39 -28.01 -11.91 2.91
C TYR A 39 -27.75 -10.96 1.74
N TYR A 40 -26.54 -10.41 1.67
CA TYR A 40 -26.18 -9.40 0.67
C TYR A 40 -25.41 -9.96 -0.54
N GLN A 41 -25.08 -11.26 -0.54
CA GLN A 41 -24.23 -11.90 -1.56
C GLN A 41 -22.92 -11.12 -1.76
N LYS A 42 -22.26 -10.77 -0.65
CA LYS A 42 -21.01 -10.00 -0.63
C LYS A 42 -19.99 -10.67 0.26
N CYS A 43 -18.71 -10.36 0.04
CA CYS A 43 -17.66 -10.78 0.94
C CYS A 43 -17.44 -9.76 2.05
N LEU A 44 -17.41 -10.24 3.30
CA LEU A 44 -16.95 -9.48 4.46
C LEU A 44 -15.46 -9.74 4.62
N CYS A 45 -14.65 -8.78 4.17
CA CYS A 45 -13.20 -8.91 4.18
C CYS A 45 -12.60 -8.71 5.57
N GLU A 46 -11.67 -9.57 5.94
CA GLU A 46 -10.83 -9.35 7.10
C GLU A 46 -9.69 -8.40 6.74
N LYS A 47 -9.41 -7.41 7.60
CA LYS A 47 -8.26 -6.52 7.39
C LYS A 47 -6.96 -7.31 7.38
N PRO A 48 -6.01 -7.04 6.46
CA PRO A 48 -5.92 -5.85 5.59
C PRO A 48 -6.48 -6.01 4.16
N TYR A 49 -7.29 -7.05 3.93
CA TYR A 49 -7.84 -7.34 2.61
C TYR A 49 -9.11 -6.53 2.33
N SER A 50 -9.36 -6.28 1.06
CA SER A 50 -10.42 -5.43 0.51
C SER A 50 -10.79 -5.86 -0.91
N GLY A 51 -11.73 -5.14 -1.53
CA GLY A 51 -12.29 -5.49 -2.83
C GLY A 51 -13.54 -6.36 -2.70
N ASP A 52 -14.25 -6.56 -3.81
CA ASP A 52 -15.52 -7.29 -3.81
C ASP A 52 -15.36 -8.76 -3.40
N PHE A 53 -14.15 -9.33 -3.58
CA PHE A 53 -13.82 -10.73 -3.29
C PHE A 53 -12.72 -10.90 -2.22
N CYS A 54 -12.26 -9.82 -1.59
CA CYS A 54 -11.21 -9.81 -0.56
C CYS A 54 -9.83 -10.31 -1.06
N ASP A 55 -9.50 -9.98 -2.29
CA ASP A 55 -8.25 -10.32 -2.98
C ASP A 55 -7.26 -9.14 -3.01
N GLN A 56 -7.72 -7.91 -2.77
CA GLN A 56 -6.90 -6.70 -2.84
C GLN A 56 -6.37 -6.28 -1.47
N LEU A 57 -5.06 -6.02 -1.37
CA LEU A 57 -4.47 -5.48 -0.15
C LEU A 57 -4.48 -3.94 -0.17
N VAL A 58 -5.06 -3.32 0.85
CA VAL A 58 -4.94 -1.86 1.04
C VAL A 58 -3.66 -1.58 1.80
N THR A 59 -2.67 -0.95 1.16
CA THR A 59 -1.36 -0.66 1.78
C THR A 59 -1.48 0.10 3.10
N ALA A 60 -2.43 1.03 3.21
CA ALA A 60 -2.72 1.75 4.45
C ALA A 60 -3.18 0.81 5.59
N ASP A 61 -4.11 -0.12 5.31
CA ASP A 61 -4.54 -1.12 6.29
C ASP A 61 -3.46 -2.19 6.53
N VAL A 62 -2.57 -2.48 5.58
CA VAL A 62 -1.39 -3.34 5.79
C VAL A 62 -0.47 -2.71 6.83
N TYR A 63 -0.09 -1.44 6.65
CA TYR A 63 0.75 -0.73 7.63
C TYR A 63 0.06 -0.65 8.99
N LEU A 64 -1.23 -0.33 9.03
CA LEU A 64 -1.99 -0.29 10.27
C LEU A 64 -2.13 -1.67 10.92
N PHE A 65 -2.33 -2.73 10.15
CA PHE A 65 -2.40 -4.11 10.62
C PHE A 65 -1.05 -4.57 11.19
N TYR A 66 0.06 -4.36 10.49
CA TYR A 66 1.38 -4.71 11.00
C TYR A 66 1.77 -3.87 12.21
N ASN A 67 1.54 -2.56 12.18
CA ASN A 67 1.80 -1.69 13.33
C ASN A 67 0.96 -2.11 14.54
N SER A 68 -0.33 -2.31 14.37
CA SER A 68 -1.21 -2.73 15.48
C SER A 68 -0.95 -4.16 15.95
N LYS A 69 -0.63 -5.10 15.05
CA LYS A 69 -0.29 -6.48 15.39
C LYS A 69 1.05 -6.56 16.10
N MET A 70 2.06 -5.81 15.65
CA MET A 70 3.36 -5.74 16.34
C MET A 70 3.26 -5.05 17.70
N VAL A 71 2.48 -3.97 17.82
CA VAL A 71 2.22 -3.31 19.11
C VAL A 71 1.43 -4.21 20.06
N LYS A 72 0.41 -4.95 19.56
CA LYS A 72 -0.36 -5.89 20.38
C LYS A 72 0.45 -7.14 20.77
N ALA A 73 1.34 -7.63 19.91
CA ALA A 73 2.14 -8.83 20.16
C ALA A 73 3.38 -8.56 21.02
N MET A 74 4.01 -7.39 20.91
CA MET A 74 5.28 -7.07 21.59
C MET A 74 5.14 -5.99 22.68
N GLY A 75 3.94 -5.48 22.94
CA GLY A 75 3.71 -4.43 23.94
C GLY A 75 4.46 -3.12 23.60
N PRO A 76 4.91 -2.33 24.59
CA PRO A 76 5.55 -1.03 24.35
C PRO A 76 6.87 -1.11 23.56
N PHE A 77 7.50 -2.29 23.48
CA PHE A 77 8.70 -2.51 22.66
C PHE A 77 8.40 -2.44 21.15
N GLY A 78 7.16 -2.63 20.73
CA GLY A 78 6.74 -2.47 19.33
C GLY A 78 6.90 -1.02 18.82
N ALA A 79 6.94 -0.02 19.70
CA ALA A 79 7.22 1.36 19.30
C ALA A 79 8.72 1.58 18.98
N LEU A 80 9.63 0.77 19.53
CA LEU A 80 11.06 0.89 19.26
C LEU A 80 11.42 0.47 17.83
N THR A 81 10.62 -0.40 17.18
CA THR A 81 10.86 -0.80 15.78
C THR A 81 10.53 0.31 14.79
N ILE A 82 9.74 1.31 15.19
CA ILE A 82 9.42 2.51 14.40
C ILE A 82 10.61 3.49 14.37
N ILE A 83 11.44 3.50 15.43
CA ILE A 83 12.57 4.43 15.55
C ILE A 83 13.60 4.25 14.41
N PRO A 84 14.05 3.03 14.04
CA PRO A 84 14.90 2.82 12.87
C PRO A 84 14.30 3.35 11.56
N LEU A 85 13.00 3.17 11.34
CA LEU A 85 12.29 3.65 10.15
C LEU A 85 12.30 5.19 10.09
N LEU A 86 12.06 5.86 11.23
CA LEU A 86 12.13 7.31 11.33
C LEU A 86 13.55 7.85 11.09
N LEU A 87 14.58 7.18 11.62
CA LEU A 87 15.98 7.55 11.38
C LEU A 87 16.37 7.41 9.91
N ILE A 88 15.94 6.33 9.25
CA ILE A 88 16.18 6.12 7.82
C ILE A 88 15.45 7.18 6.99
N TYR A 89 14.18 7.48 7.32
CA TYR A 89 13.40 8.51 6.64
C TYR A 89 14.09 9.88 6.74
N TYR A 90 14.46 10.30 7.96
CA TYR A 90 15.14 11.57 8.18
C TYR A 90 16.51 11.63 7.49
N GLY A 91 17.27 10.52 7.53
CA GLY A 91 18.54 10.40 6.81
C GLY A 91 18.38 10.49 5.29
N CYS A 92 17.31 9.93 4.73
CA CYS A 92 16.98 10.04 3.31
C CYS A 92 16.59 11.47 2.91
N GLU A 93 15.76 12.13 3.70
CA GLU A 93 15.34 13.52 3.47
C GLU A 93 16.53 14.48 3.53
N SER A 94 17.37 14.37 4.56
CA SER A 94 18.60 15.18 4.68
C SER A 94 19.57 14.93 3.53
N LYS A 95 19.74 13.68 3.08
CA LYS A 95 20.57 13.37 1.90
C LYS A 95 19.94 13.85 0.59
N ALA A 96 18.62 13.91 0.48
CA ALA A 96 17.95 14.45 -0.70
C ALA A 96 18.13 15.98 -0.78
N GLN A 97 17.93 16.69 0.34
CA GLN A 97 18.17 18.12 0.46
C GLN A 97 19.63 18.48 0.16
N LYS A 98 20.59 17.73 0.72
CA LYS A 98 22.02 17.92 0.41
C LYS A 98 22.35 17.75 -1.08
N ARG A 99 21.68 16.83 -1.78
CA ARG A 99 21.88 16.65 -3.23
C ARG A 99 21.24 17.78 -4.06
N GLN A 100 20.10 18.32 -3.62
CA GLN A 100 19.49 19.49 -4.26
C GLN A 100 20.36 20.73 -4.10
N VAL A 101 20.84 21.00 -2.89
CA VAL A 101 21.76 22.12 -2.61
C VAL A 101 23.05 21.96 -3.41
N LYS A 102 23.62 20.74 -3.50
CA LYS A 102 24.79 20.47 -4.33
C LYS A 102 24.54 20.76 -5.83
N ARG A 103 23.39 20.37 -6.38
CA ARG A 103 23.05 20.67 -7.78
C ARG A 103 22.93 22.17 -8.05
N ILE A 104 22.30 22.91 -7.13
CA ILE A 104 22.17 24.37 -7.24
C ILE A 104 23.54 25.05 -7.09
N GLY A 105 24.37 24.57 -6.15
CA GLY A 105 25.74 25.05 -5.96
C GLY A 105 26.66 24.76 -7.15
N ASP A 106 26.56 23.58 -7.75
CA ASP A 106 27.30 23.22 -8.97
C ASP A 106 26.82 24.07 -10.17
N MET A 107 25.53 24.40 -10.27
CA MET A 107 25.00 25.33 -11.29
C MET A 107 25.44 26.79 -11.09
N MET A 108 25.64 27.23 -9.84
CA MET A 108 26.15 28.57 -9.53
C MET A 108 27.68 28.66 -9.67
N SER A 109 28.43 27.59 -9.38
CA SER A 109 29.90 27.55 -9.52
C SER A 109 30.38 27.63 -10.97
N ASP A 110 29.53 27.25 -11.94
CA ASP A 110 29.84 27.36 -13.38
C ASP A 110 29.76 28.84 -13.86
N GLN A 111 29.16 29.71 -13.06
CA GLN A 111 29.19 31.16 -13.21
C GLN A 111 30.22 31.73 -12.23
N ASN A 112 31.45 31.96 -12.69
CA ASN A 112 32.61 32.41 -11.93
C ASN A 112 32.38 33.68 -11.06
N VAL A 113 31.71 33.53 -9.93
CA VAL A 113 31.58 34.50 -8.85
C VAL A 113 31.81 33.73 -7.56
N THR A 114 32.87 34.07 -6.84
CA THR A 114 33.16 33.54 -5.51
C THR A 114 32.07 34.01 -4.55
N VAL A 115 31.06 33.17 -4.32
CA VAL A 115 29.98 33.45 -3.37
C VAL A 115 30.32 32.82 -2.02
N ASP A 116 30.49 33.69 -1.04
CA ASP A 116 30.73 33.35 0.35
C ASP A 116 29.51 32.63 0.95
N SER A 117 29.73 31.41 1.44
CA SER A 117 28.68 30.51 1.95
C SER A 117 27.99 31.03 3.22
N GLU A 118 28.59 32.01 3.90
CA GLU A 118 28.05 32.60 5.12
C GLU A 118 26.94 33.63 4.83
N ALA A 119 27.02 34.34 3.71
CA ALA A 119 26.02 35.33 3.29
C ALA A 119 24.70 34.69 2.83
N VAL A 120 24.78 33.52 2.18
CA VAL A 120 23.59 32.78 1.70
C VAL A 120 22.79 32.21 2.87
N LYS A 121 23.47 31.84 3.96
CA LYS A 121 22.82 31.26 5.13
C LYS A 121 21.96 32.27 5.88
N ASN A 122 22.37 33.54 5.92
CA ASN A 122 21.62 34.60 6.59
C ASN A 122 20.40 35.11 5.80
N LEU A 123 20.29 34.80 4.50
CA LEU A 123 19.14 35.19 3.66
C LEU A 123 17.99 34.17 3.66
N LEU A 124 18.20 33.00 4.28
CA LEU A 124 17.24 31.90 4.32
C LEU A 124 16.49 31.79 5.68
N ASP A 125 16.86 32.61 6.66
CA ASP A 125 16.28 32.63 8.01
C ASP A 125 15.34 33.83 8.27
N ASP A 126 14.96 34.60 7.23
CA ASP A 126 13.87 35.60 7.21
C ASP A 126 12.70 35.12 6.33
#